data_AF-A0A965HDH7-F1
#
_entry.id   AF-A0A965HDH7-F1
#
_cell.length_a   1.000
_cell.length_b   1.000
_cell.length_c   1.000
_cell.angle_alpha   90.00
_cell.angle_beta   90.00
_cell.angle_gamma   90.00
#
_symmetry.space_group_name_H-M   'P 1'
#
loop_
_entity.id
_entity.type
_entity.pdbx_description
1 polymer ?
#
loop_
_entity_poly.entity_id
_entity_poly.type
_entity_poly.pdbx_seq_one_letter_code
_entity_poly.pdbx_strand_id
1 'polypeptide(L)' 'MSLKKIEAIIKPFKLEEVKEALTEAGIEGMTVTEVKGFGRQKGHTEIYRGSEYTVD' A
#
# COMPACT_ATOMS: atom_id res chain seq x y z
N MET A 1 -11.33 1.37 -27.09
CA MET A 1 -10.95 1.10 -25.68
C MET A 1 -10.70 2.44 -25.00
N SER A 2 -11.23 2.65 -23.79
CA SER A 2 -10.92 3.86 -22.99
C SER A 2 -9.68 3.60 -22.15
N LEU A 3 -8.76 4.55 -22.12
CA LEU A 3 -7.67 4.54 -21.13
C LEU A 3 -8.24 4.67 -19.71
N LYS A 4 -7.55 4.06 -18.75
CA LYS A 4 -7.89 4.09 -17.32
C LYS A 4 -6.63 4.41 -16.53
N LYS A 5 -6.78 5.21 -15.47
CA LYS A 5 -5.73 5.49 -14.49
C LYS A 5 -5.96 4.59 -13.28
N ILE A 6 -4.91 3.90 -12.82
CA ILE A 6 -4.94 3.12 -11.59
C ILE A 6 -4.18 3.91 -10.52
N GLU A 7 -4.83 4.19 -9.40
CA GLU A 7 -4.19 4.77 -8.21
C GLU A 7 -4.19 3.73 -7.10
N ALA A 8 -3.03 3.47 -6.50
CA ALA A 8 -2.87 2.52 -5.41
C ALA A 8 -2.11 3.17 -4.26
N ILE A 9 -2.65 3.03 -3.04
CA ILE A 9 -1.97 3.40 -1.80
C ILE A 9 -1.43 2.12 -1.17
N ILE A 10 -0.11 2.02 -1.06
CA ILE A 10 0.57 0.81 -0.56
C ILE A 10 1.47 1.15 0.63
N LYS A 11 1.88 0.13 1.38
CA LYS A 11 2.90 0.30 2.43
C LYS A 11 4.23 0.70 1.75
N PRO A 12 4.98 1.69 2.28
CA PRO A 12 6.18 2.20 1.61
C PRO A 12 7.22 1.12 1.28
N PHE A 13 7.44 0.16 2.19
CA PHE A 13 8.44 -0.91 2.00
C PHE A 13 8.07 -1.92 0.91
N LYS A 14 6.83 -1.92 0.39
CA LYS A 14 6.40 -2.80 -0.70
C LYS A 14 6.66 -2.21 -2.09
N LEU A 15 7.12 -0.96 -2.18
CA LEU A 15 7.26 -0.25 -3.45
C LEU A 15 8.14 -1.02 -4.46
N GLU A 16 9.27 -1.57 -4.04
CA GLU A 16 10.18 -2.24 -4.98
C GLU A 16 9.58 -3.53 -5.56
N GLU A 17 9.02 -4.38 -4.69
CA GLU A 17 8.33 -5.61 -5.10
C GLU A 17 7.16 -5.33 -6.06
N VAL A 18 6.39 -4.26 -5.81
CA VAL A 18 5.29 -3.85 -6.70
C VAL A 18 5.82 -3.35 -8.05
N LYS A 19 6.90 -2.56 -8.05
CA LYS A 19 7.52 -2.07 -9.29
C LYS A 19 8.04 -3.20 -10.16
N GLU A 20 8.75 -4.15 -9.56
CA GLU A 20 9.28 -5.34 -10.26
C GLU A 20 8.13 -6.14 -10.89
N ALA A 21 7.11 -6.48 -10.11
CA ALA A 21 5.97 -7.24 -10.60
C ALA A 21 5.19 -6.53 -11.72
N LEU A 22 5.01 -5.21 -11.64
CA LEU A 22 4.36 -4.43 -12.70
C LEU A 22 5.22 -4.39 -13.97
N THR A 23 6.54 -4.28 -13.82
CA THR A 23 7.48 -4.30 -14.94
C THR A 23 7.47 -5.67 -15.65
N GLU A 24 7.50 -6.76 -14.88
CA GLU A 24 7.35 -8.13 -15.41
C GLU A 24 6.01 -8.35 -16.13
N ALA A 25 4.96 -7.66 -15.70
CA ALA A 25 3.65 -7.65 -16.36
C ALA A 25 3.58 -6.73 -17.59
N GLY A 26 4.67 -6.06 -17.98
CA GLY A 26 4.75 -5.15 -19.13
C GLY A 26 4.25 -3.73 -18.86
N ILE A 27 4.14 -3.31 -17.59
CA ILE A 27 3.74 -1.96 -17.19
C ILE A 27 5.00 -1.19 -16.78
N GLU A 28 5.57 -0.45 -17.72
CA GLU A 28 6.84 0.26 -17.53
C GLU A 28 6.66 1.69 -16.98
N GLY A 29 5.50 2.31 -17.20
CA GLY A 29 5.22 3.69 -16.82
C GLY A 29 4.40 3.79 -15.54
N MET A 30 4.94 4.46 -14.51
CA MET A 30 4.21 4.79 -13.29
C MET A 30 4.70 6.09 -12.66
N THR A 31 3.86 6.71 -11.83
CA THR A 31 4.20 7.87 -11.01
C THR A 31 4.09 7.50 -9.55
N VAL A 32 5.15 7.78 -8.78
CA VAL A 32 5.19 7.53 -7.34
C VAL A 32 5.13 8.87 -6.61
N THR A 33 4.32 8.93 -5.55
CA THR A 33 4.24 10.11 -4.69
C THR A 33 4.16 9.63 -3.25
N GLU A 34 5.02 10.17 -2.38
CA GLU A 34 4.94 9.89 -0.96
C GLU A 34 3.71 10.57 -0.36
N VAL A 35 2.91 9.81 0.38
CA VAL A 35 1.70 10.31 1.02
C VAL A 35 1.65 9.85 2.47
N LYS A 36 1.04 10.67 3.33
CA LYS A 36 0.67 10.28 4.68
C LYS A 36 -0.82 9.96 4.67
N GLY A 37 -1.17 8.73 5.03
CA GLY A 37 -2.55 8.30 5.17
C GLY A 37 -2.89 8.08 6.63
N PHE A 38 -4.10 8.47 7.04
CA PHE A 38 -4.72 8.00 8.27
C PHE A 38 -5.82 7.02 7.86
N GLY A 39 -5.60 5.73 8.11
CA GLY A 39 -6.56 4.69 7.80
C GLY A 39 -7.53 4.51 8.97
N ARG A 40 -8.83 4.79 8.77
CA ARG A 40 -9.90 4.30 9.67
C ARG A 40 -10.19 2.82 9.43
N GLN A 41 -9.14 2.00 9.29
CA GLN A 41 -9.33 0.56 9.18
C GLN A 41 -9.66 0.06 10.58
N LYS A 42 -10.87 -0.51 10.74
CA LYS A 42 -11.29 -1.15 11.98
C LYS A 42 -10.21 -2.13 12.45
N GLY A 43 -9.54 -1.79 13.54
CA GLY A 43 -8.70 -2.68 14.34
C GLY A 43 -7.33 -3.00 13.75
N HIS A 44 -6.36 -2.12 13.97
CA HIS A 44 -5.01 -2.63 14.23
C HIS A 44 -5.02 -3.21 15.65
N THR A 45 -5.07 -4.54 15.76
CA THR A 45 -4.72 -5.21 17.01
C THR A 45 -3.20 -5.24 17.09
N GLU A 46 -2.63 -4.35 17.91
CA GLU A 46 -1.21 -4.39 18.23
C GLU A 46 -1.04 -5.27 19.48
N ILE A 47 -0.27 -6.36 19.36
CA ILE A 47 0.08 -7.19 20.51
C ILE A 47 1.24 -6.51 21.24
N TYR A 48 0.93 -5.81 22.34
CA TYR A 48 1.95 -5.30 23.25
C TYR A 48 2.04 -6.23 24.46
N ARG A 49 3.20 -6.88 24.64
CA ARG A 49 3.50 -7.78 25.77
C ARG A 49 2.46 -8.89 26.00
N GLY A 50 1.96 -9.50 24.93
CA GLY A 50 1.03 -10.63 25.02
C GLY A 50 -0.42 -10.25 25.36
N SER A 51 -0.77 -8.97 25.30
CA SER A 51 -2.16 -8.51 25.36
C SER A 51 -2.52 -7.80 24.05
N GLU A 52 -3.67 -8.17 23.50
CA GLU A 52 -4.25 -7.53 22.32
C GLU A 52 -4.80 -6.16 22.70
N TYR A 53 -4.25 -5.10 22.13
CA TYR A 53 -4.82 -3.76 22.25
C TYR A 53 -5.36 -3.31 20.90
N THR A 54 -6.65 -2.98 20.87
CA THR A 54 -7.24 -2.28 19.74
C THR A 54 -6.77 -0.83 19.82
N VAL A 55 -5.91 -0.44 18.89
CA VAL A 55 -5.55 0.98 18.71
C VAL A 55 -6.44 1.51 17.59
N ASP A 56 -7.28 2.50 17.94
CA ASP A 56 -8.23 3.20 17.06
C ASP A 56 -7.53 4.29 16.23
#